data_AF-A0A3M1IRE1-F1
#
_entry.id   AF-A0A3M1IRE1-F1
#
_cell.length_a   1.000
_cell.length_b   1.000
_cell.length_c   1.000
_cell.angle_alpha   90.00
_cell.angle_beta   90.00
_cell.angle_gamma   90.00
#
_symmetry.space_group_name_H-M   'P 1'
#
loop_
_entity.id
_entity.type
_entity.pdbx_description
1 polymer ?
#
loop_
_entity_poly.entity_id
_entity_poly.type
_entity_poly.pdbx_seq_one_letter_code
_entity_poly.pdbx_strand_id
1 'polypeptide(L)'
;MASGTDLPAQQLFKPAGDNEEKSKLSSGGPSKYKLLISGLLLLLALTHCASPGTLSGGEKDETPPQIVSEKSTPNGQTNFRPSQIRLTFDEWVRLKDVGQQVIVSPPFRGYEIRLKGKSLIFDFGNKDTL
;
A
#
# COMPACT_ATOMS: atom_id res chain seq x y z
N MET A 1 54.96 -16.87 21.03
CA MET A 1 53.96 -16.71 19.97
C MET A 1 53.45 -15.28 20.12
N ALA A 2 54.13 -14.26 19.58
CA ALA A 2 54.11 -13.83 18.16
C ALA A 2 52.65 -13.79 17.66
N SER A 3 52.01 -12.66 17.36
CA SER A 3 52.41 -11.31 16.89
C SER A 3 51.42 -10.30 17.52
N GLY A 4 51.77 -9.11 18.03
CA GLY A 4 52.37 -7.97 17.30
C GLY A 4 51.34 -7.46 16.28
N THR A 5 50.80 -6.23 16.32
CA THR A 5 51.25 -4.91 16.81
C THR A 5 50.00 -4.01 16.83
N ASP A 6 49.75 -3.20 17.88
CA ASP A 6 50.09 -1.76 17.97
C ASP A 6 49.51 -0.92 16.81
N LEU A 7 48.92 0.27 16.95
CA LEU A 7 48.77 1.30 18.00
C LEU A 7 47.71 2.31 17.40
N PRO A 8 47.45 3.51 17.96
CA PRO A 8 46.11 4.09 18.09
C PRO A 8 46.06 5.52 17.49
N ALA A 9 45.15 6.33 18.02
CA ALA A 9 45.19 7.79 18.10
C ALA A 9 44.88 8.57 16.81
N GLN A 10 43.71 9.21 16.91
CA GLN A 10 43.42 10.55 16.44
C GLN A 10 44.65 11.41 16.11
N GLN A 11 44.68 11.99 14.90
CA GLN A 11 44.78 13.44 14.72
C GLN A 11 44.07 13.80 13.41
N LEU A 12 43.07 14.68 13.38
CA LEU A 12 43.10 16.14 13.56
C LEU A 12 43.62 16.88 12.30
N PHE A 13 42.84 17.88 11.86
CA PHE A 13 43.18 18.91 10.85
C PHE A 13 43.23 18.41 9.38
N LYS A 14 42.68 19.10 8.37
CA LYS A 14 42.21 20.48 8.22
C LYS A 14 41.45 20.56 6.87
N PRO A 15 40.48 21.48 6.69
CA PRO A 15 40.00 21.85 5.37
C PRO A 15 41.13 22.47 4.55
N ALA A 16 41.46 21.87 3.40
CA ALA A 16 42.03 22.60 2.29
C ALA A 16 40.82 23.16 1.52
N GLY A 17 40.57 24.46 1.50
CA GLY A 17 41.56 25.48 1.23
C GLY A 17 41.76 25.52 -0.28
N ASP A 18 40.95 26.39 -0.90
CA ASP A 18 41.26 27.18 -2.09
C ASP A 18 41.95 26.45 -3.26
N ASN A 19 41.18 26.24 -4.33
CA ASN A 19 41.51 26.90 -5.59
C ASN A 19 40.23 27.27 -6.32
N GLU A 20 39.93 28.55 -6.20
CA GLU A 20 39.27 29.39 -7.16
C GLU A 20 39.88 29.16 -8.56
N GLU A 21 39.52 28.08 -9.25
CA GLU A 21 39.59 28.10 -10.70
C GLU A 21 38.31 28.75 -11.20
N LYS A 22 38.41 30.08 -11.31
CA LYS A 22 37.49 30.93 -12.04
C LYS A 22 37.09 30.20 -13.32
N SER A 23 35.90 29.60 -13.35
CA SER A 23 35.16 29.55 -14.59
C SER A 23 34.85 31.01 -14.87
N LYS A 24 35.77 31.65 -15.62
CA LYS A 24 35.49 32.91 -16.26
C LYS A 24 34.19 32.66 -17.01
N LEU A 25 33.10 33.16 -16.43
CA LEU A 25 31.90 33.56 -17.13
C LEU A 25 32.35 34.73 -18.03
N SER A 26 33.21 34.40 -19.01
CA SER A 26 33.64 35.30 -20.05
C SER A 26 32.43 35.40 -20.95
N SER A 27 31.70 36.47 -20.71
CA SER A 27 30.83 37.18 -21.64
C SER A 27 31.40 37.16 -23.05
N GLY A 28 31.17 36.07 -23.76
CA GLY A 28 31.15 35.98 -25.20
C GLY A 28 29.81 35.36 -25.49
N GLY A 29 28.90 36.14 -26.10
CA GLY A 29 27.56 35.67 -26.47
C GLY A 29 27.65 34.28 -27.10
N PRO A 30 26.69 33.39 -26.82
CA PRO A 30 26.89 31.97 -27.03
C PRO A 30 27.23 31.69 -28.48
N SER A 31 28.50 31.38 -28.72
CA SER A 31 28.96 30.90 -30.00
C SER A 31 28.15 29.63 -30.31
N LYS A 32 27.47 29.59 -31.45
CA LYS A 32 26.37 28.65 -31.75
C LYS A 32 26.65 27.21 -31.31
N TYR A 33 27.89 26.76 -31.46
CA TYR A 33 28.35 25.43 -31.03
C TYR A 33 28.27 25.16 -29.51
N LYS A 34 28.46 26.16 -28.63
CA LYS A 34 28.36 25.98 -27.16
C LYS A 34 26.92 25.75 -26.70
N LEU A 35 25.96 26.44 -27.31
CA LEU A 35 24.52 26.19 -27.09
C LEU A 35 24.12 24.81 -27.61
N LEU A 36 24.64 24.42 -28.78
CA LEU A 36 24.37 23.10 -29.37
C LEU A 36 24.96 21.97 -28.50
N ILE A 37 26.19 22.13 -27.98
CA ILE A 37 26.83 21.15 -27.10
C ILE A 37 26.09 21.04 -25.76
N SER A 38 25.69 22.16 -25.15
CA SER A 38 24.91 22.15 -23.90
C SER A 38 23.52 21.52 -24.08
N GLY A 39 22.84 21.78 -25.20
CA GLY A 39 21.55 21.17 -25.51
C GLY A 39 21.65 19.68 -25.78
N LEU A 40 22.71 19.24 -26.47
CA LEU A 40 22.99 17.83 -26.73
C LEU A 40 23.27 17.05 -25.42
N LEU A 41 24.06 17.63 -24.51
CA LEU A 41 24.32 17.07 -23.19
C LEU A 41 23.05 16.91 -22.35
N LEU A 42 22.14 17.88 -22.41
CA LEU A 42 20.85 17.82 -21.71
C LEU A 42 19.94 16.72 -22.28
N LEU A 43 19.92 16.55 -23.61
CA LEU A 43 19.17 15.47 -24.27
C LEU A 43 19.70 14.07 -23.92
N LEU A 44 21.02 13.91 -23.84
CA LEU A 44 21.65 12.66 -23.43
C LEU A 44 21.32 12.28 -21.97
N ALA A 45 21.21 13.26 -21.07
CA ALA A 45 20.89 13.04 -19.67
C ALA A 45 19.46 12.52 -19.42
N LEU A 46 18.51 12.78 -20.33
CA LEU A 46 17.13 12.31 -20.21
C LEU A 46 16.96 10.81 -20.51
N THR A 47 17.96 10.17 -21.12
CA THR A 47 17.90 8.75 -21.52
C THR A 47 18.10 7.75 -20.36
N HIS A 48 18.53 8.22 -19.19
CA HIS A 48 18.84 7.38 -18.02
C HIS A 48 17.80 7.52 -16.88
N CYS A 49 16.61 8.06 -17.17
CA CYS A 49 15.57 8.24 -16.16
C CYS A 49 14.83 6.91 -15.91
N ALA A 50 15.33 6.16 -14.92
CA ALA A 50 14.80 4.93 -14.33
C ALA A 50 15.03 3.63 -15.12
N SER A 51 15.81 2.72 -14.51
CA SER A 51 15.87 1.32 -14.92
C SER A 51 14.64 0.59 -14.34
N PRO A 52 13.73 0.06 -15.18
CA PRO A 52 12.58 -0.69 -14.68
C PRO A 52 13.06 -2.02 -14.10
N GLY A 53 13.22 -2.07 -12.78
CA GLY A 53 13.40 -3.31 -12.03
C GLY A 53 12.06 -4.04 -11.87
N THR A 54 12.10 -5.36 -11.70
CA THR A 54 10.91 -6.12 -11.32
C THR A 54 10.57 -5.83 -9.86
N LEU A 55 9.37 -5.30 -9.61
CA LEU A 55 8.83 -5.25 -8.27
C LEU A 55 8.49 -6.70 -7.88
N SER A 56 9.35 -7.34 -7.07
CA SER A 56 8.91 -8.52 -6.35
C SER A 56 7.82 -8.07 -5.39
N GLY A 57 6.61 -8.61 -5.54
CA GLY A 57 5.54 -8.37 -4.58
C GLY A 57 5.94 -8.80 -3.18
N GLY A 58 5.16 -8.38 -2.19
CA GLY A 58 5.27 -8.90 -0.83
C GLY A 58 4.85 -10.36 -0.75
N GLU A 59 4.88 -10.91 0.46
CA GLU A 59 4.35 -12.24 0.73
C GLU A 59 2.89 -12.34 0.29
N LYS A 60 2.49 -13.56 -0.07
CA LYS A 60 1.11 -13.85 -0.46
C LYS A 60 0.21 -13.63 0.75
N ASP A 61 -0.92 -12.99 0.53
CA ASP A 61 -1.95 -12.86 1.55
C ASP A 61 -2.62 -14.23 1.80
N GLU A 62 -2.50 -14.70 3.04
CA GLU A 62 -3.11 -15.94 3.52
C GLU A 62 -4.13 -15.71 4.63
N THR A 63 -4.25 -14.47 5.12
CA THR A 63 -5.12 -14.15 6.26
C THR A 63 -6.54 -13.85 5.80
N PRO A 64 -7.56 -14.57 6.29
CA PRO A 64 -8.94 -14.27 5.95
C PRO A 64 -9.44 -13.04 6.73
N PRO A 65 -10.42 -12.31 6.18
CA PRO A 65 -11.06 -11.18 6.85
C PRO A 65 -11.80 -11.63 8.11
N GLN A 66 -11.79 -10.80 9.16
CA GLN A 66 -12.38 -11.12 10.45
C GLN A 66 -13.66 -10.32 10.73
N ILE A 67 -14.57 -10.92 11.50
CA ILE A 67 -15.82 -10.27 11.92
C ILE A 67 -15.52 -9.32 13.10
N VAL A 68 -15.90 -8.06 12.92
CA VAL A 68 -15.89 -7.03 13.97
C VAL A 68 -17.21 -7.12 14.73
N SER A 69 -17.19 -7.83 15.87
CA SER A 69 -18.39 -8.16 16.64
C SER A 69 -19.12 -6.93 17.17
N GLU A 70 -18.39 -5.87 17.55
CA GLU A 70 -18.96 -4.64 18.12
C GLU A 70 -19.80 -3.85 17.10
N LYS A 71 -19.51 -4.01 15.81
CA LYS A 71 -20.23 -3.37 14.70
C LYS A 71 -21.29 -4.27 14.07
N SER A 72 -21.34 -5.52 14.51
CA SER A 72 -22.25 -6.54 14.01
C SER A 72 -23.48 -6.68 14.91
N THR A 73 -24.52 -7.32 14.40
CA THR A 73 -25.67 -7.71 15.21
C THR A 73 -25.20 -8.70 16.29
N PRO A 74 -25.50 -8.47 17.58
CA PRO A 74 -25.07 -9.37 18.65
C PRO A 74 -25.57 -10.80 18.47
N ASN A 75 -24.72 -11.78 18.75
CA ASN A 75 -25.09 -13.19 18.74
C ASN A 75 -25.85 -13.59 20.02
N GLY A 76 -26.64 -14.66 19.98
CA GLY A 76 -27.28 -15.26 21.16
C GLY A 76 -28.47 -14.48 21.72
N GLN A 77 -29.04 -13.54 20.94
CA GLN A 77 -30.22 -12.80 21.36
C GLN A 77 -31.45 -13.72 21.40
N THR A 78 -32.23 -13.63 22.48
CA THR A 78 -33.56 -14.23 22.55
C THR A 78 -34.61 -13.21 22.10
N ASN A 79 -35.76 -13.68 21.60
CA ASN A 79 -36.82 -12.81 21.09
C ASN A 79 -36.32 -11.80 20.04
N PHE A 80 -35.49 -12.24 19.10
CA PHE A 80 -35.01 -11.39 18.01
C PHE A 80 -36.22 -10.86 17.21
N ARG A 81 -36.33 -9.53 17.13
CA ARG A 81 -37.35 -8.77 16.39
C ARG A 81 -36.82 -7.95 15.21
N PRO A 82 -35.53 -7.53 15.14
CA PRO A 82 -35.05 -6.78 14.00
C PRO A 82 -35.23 -7.55 12.68
N SER A 83 -35.57 -6.83 11.61
CA SER A 83 -35.74 -7.40 10.27
C SER A 83 -34.41 -7.65 9.54
N GLN A 84 -33.27 -7.31 10.15
CA GLN A 84 -31.96 -7.38 9.52
C GLN A 84 -30.88 -7.87 10.49
N ILE A 85 -30.01 -8.75 10.01
CA ILE A 85 -28.73 -9.11 10.66
C ILE A 85 -27.60 -8.45 9.86
N ARG A 86 -26.69 -7.77 10.57
CA ARG A 86 -25.49 -7.15 10.00
C ARG A 86 -24.26 -7.88 10.52
N LEU A 87 -23.39 -8.32 9.62
CA LEU A 87 -22.06 -8.82 9.93
C LEU A 87 -21.04 -7.89 9.29
N THR A 88 -20.27 -7.17 10.10
CA THR A 88 -19.24 -6.24 9.63
C THR A 88 -17.87 -6.89 9.70
N PHE A 89 -17.12 -6.78 8.62
CA PHE A 89 -15.76 -7.26 8.51
C PHE A 89 -14.76 -6.10 8.67
N ASP A 90 -13.54 -6.42 9.09
CA ASP A 90 -12.40 -5.50 9.10
C ASP A 90 -12.01 -5.04 7.68
N GLU A 91 -12.31 -5.86 6.67
CA GLU A 91 -11.97 -5.64 5.27
C GLU A 91 -13.14 -5.84 4.29
N TRP A 92 -12.91 -5.51 3.02
CA TRP A 92 -13.92 -5.67 1.97
C TRP A 92 -13.99 -7.12 1.53
N VAL A 93 -15.14 -7.75 1.79
CA VAL A 93 -15.38 -9.14 1.38
C VAL A 93 -16.10 -9.20 0.04
N ARG A 94 -15.81 -10.22 -0.75
CA ARG A 94 -16.55 -10.54 -1.98
C ARG A 94 -17.24 -11.88 -1.80
N LEU A 95 -18.57 -11.89 -1.94
CA LEU A 95 -19.35 -13.12 -1.99
C LEU A 95 -19.32 -13.64 -3.43
N LYS A 96 -18.87 -14.88 -3.62
CA LYS A 96 -18.89 -15.55 -4.92
C LYS A 96 -20.18 -16.36 -5.07
N ASP A 97 -20.39 -17.28 -4.13
CA ASP A 97 -21.58 -18.11 -4.06
C ASP A 97 -22.19 -17.96 -2.67
N VAL A 98 -23.22 -17.13 -2.59
CA VAL A 98 -23.90 -16.81 -1.34
C VAL A 98 -24.49 -18.06 -0.69
N GLY A 99 -25.01 -19.01 -1.48
CA GLY A 99 -25.67 -20.21 -0.95
C GLY A 99 -24.70 -21.21 -0.30
N GLN A 100 -23.45 -21.24 -0.76
CA GLN A 100 -22.40 -22.08 -0.17
C GLN A 100 -21.68 -21.40 0.99
N GLN A 101 -21.57 -20.07 0.96
CA GLN A 101 -20.82 -19.31 1.96
C GLN A 101 -21.68 -18.88 3.16
N VAL A 102 -23.01 -18.79 2.99
CA VAL A 102 -23.96 -18.43 4.04
C VAL A 102 -24.97 -19.55 4.22
N ILE A 103 -24.78 -20.33 5.28
CA ILE A 103 -25.64 -21.47 5.61
C ILE A 103 -26.62 -21.05 6.69
N VAL A 104 -27.90 -21.29 6.44
CA VAL A 104 -28.99 -20.99 7.36
C VAL A 104 -29.73 -22.27 7.68
N SER A 105 -29.92 -22.54 8.99
CA SER A 105 -30.58 -23.75 9.47
C SER A 105 -31.65 -23.40 10.50
N PRO A 106 -32.87 -23.96 10.40
CA PRO A 106 -33.38 -24.76 9.27
C PRO A 106 -33.52 -23.94 7.99
N PRO A 107 -33.48 -24.55 6.79
CA PRO A 107 -33.58 -23.80 5.54
C PRO A 107 -34.97 -23.18 5.41
N PHE A 108 -35.02 -21.87 5.18
CA PHE A 108 -36.26 -21.15 4.88
C PHE A 108 -36.05 -20.23 3.68
N ARG A 109 -37.13 -19.63 3.16
CA ARG A 109 -37.11 -18.76 1.97
C ARG A 109 -37.54 -17.35 2.35
N GLY A 110 -37.26 -16.39 1.47
CA GLY A 110 -37.78 -15.02 1.60
C GLY A 110 -36.80 -14.02 2.21
N TYR A 111 -35.56 -14.44 2.48
CA TYR A 111 -34.49 -13.52 2.87
C TYR A 111 -33.67 -13.06 1.66
N GLU A 112 -32.96 -11.96 1.84
CA GLU A 112 -32.03 -11.41 0.86
C GLU A 112 -30.70 -11.07 1.50
N ILE A 113 -29.60 -11.45 0.85
CA ILE A 113 -28.24 -11.16 1.31
C ILE A 113 -27.62 -10.13 0.39
N ARG A 114 -27.11 -9.05 0.99
CA ARG A 114 -26.49 -7.93 0.27
C ARG A 114 -25.18 -7.55 0.94
N LEU A 115 -24.20 -7.13 0.15
CA LEU A 115 -22.99 -6.48 0.66
C LEU A 115 -23.16 -4.96 0.58
N LYS A 116 -22.91 -4.27 1.69
CA LYS A 116 -22.87 -2.81 1.78
C LYS A 116 -21.57 -2.38 2.46
N GLY A 117 -20.62 -1.89 1.67
CA GLY A 117 -19.28 -1.59 2.16
C GLY A 117 -18.59 -2.86 2.68
N LYS A 118 -18.03 -2.78 3.88
CA LYS A 118 -17.43 -3.93 4.59
C LYS A 118 -18.44 -4.77 5.37
N SER A 119 -19.75 -4.60 5.15
CA SER A 119 -20.79 -5.30 5.89
C SER A 119 -21.64 -6.19 5.00
N LEU A 120 -21.87 -7.42 5.45
CA LEU A 120 -22.89 -8.33 4.93
C LEU A 120 -24.19 -8.06 5.69
N ILE A 121 -25.24 -7.77 4.94
CA ILE A 121 -26.59 -7.52 5.44
C ILE A 121 -27.45 -8.70 5.01
N PHE A 122 -28.01 -9.39 5.99
CA PHE A 122 -29.03 -10.39 5.81
C PHE A 122 -30.37 -9.75 6.17
N ASP A 123 -31.24 -9.57 5.18
CA ASP A 123 -32.56 -8.98 5.33
C ASP A 123 -33.61 -10.10 5.29
N PHE A 124 -34.45 -10.20 6.32
CA PHE A 124 -35.51 -11.20 6.38
C PHE A 124 -36.72 -10.86 5.49
N GLY A 125 -36.76 -9.65 4.94
CA GLY A 125 -37.90 -9.14 4.18
C GLY A 125 -39.10 -8.84 5.07
N ASN A 126 -39.91 -7.85 4.68
CA ASN A 126 -41.14 -7.49 5.40
C ASN A 126 -42.26 -8.51 5.13
N LYS A 127 -42.03 -9.79 5.40
CA LYS A 127 -43.10 -10.78 5.48
C LYS A 127 -43.22 -11.21 6.93
N ASP A 128 -44.15 -10.55 7.61
CA ASP A 128 -44.68 -10.92 8.92
C ASP A 128 -45.34 -12.30 8.84
N THR A 129 -44.54 -13.36 8.78
CA THR A 129 -45.05 -14.74 8.89
C THR A 129 -44.07 -15.55 9.71
N LEU A 130 -44.19 -15.35 11.03
CA LEU A 130 -44.00 -16.43 12.00
C LEU A 130 -45.27 -17.27 12.05
#